data_AF-L7MRM8-F1
#
_entry.id   AF-L7MRM8-F1
#
_cell.length_a   1.000
_cell.length_b   1.000
_cell.length_c   1.000
_cell.angle_alpha   90.00
_cell.angle_beta   90.00
_cell.angle_gamma   90.00
#
_symmetry.space_group_name_H-M   'P 1'
#
loop_
_entity.id
_entity.type
_entity.pdbx_description
1 polymer ?
#
loop_
_entity_poly.entity_id
_entity_poly.type
_entity_poly.pdbx_seq_one_letter_code
_entity_poly.pdbx_strand_id
1 'polypeptide(L)'
;DIVGNIQATSPCLHPTDLQKVAEMIREEGYDSVFSVVRRHQFRWSEIQKGVREVTEPLNLNPAKRPRRQDWDGELYENGSFYFAKRHLIEMGYLQGGKTAYYEMRAEHSVDIDVDIDWPIAEQRVLRYGYFGKEKLKEIKLLVCNIDGCLTNGHIYVSGDQKEIISYDIKDAIGISLLKKSGIEVRLISERACSKQTLSSLKLDCKMEVNVPDKLAVVDEWRKEMGLCWKEVAYLGNEVSDEECLKKAGLSGVPADACSTAQRAVGYICKSNGGRGALREFAEHIFLLMEKVINSCQK
;
A
#
# COMPACT_ATOMS: atom_id res chain seq x y z
N ASP A 1 14.02 -13.00 -29.55
CA ASP A 1 13.93 -12.78 -28.09
C ASP A 1 13.72 -11.32 -27.76
N ILE A 2 12.85 -11.06 -26.79
CA ILE A 2 12.51 -9.73 -26.28
C ILE A 2 12.98 -9.66 -24.83
N VAL A 3 13.60 -8.56 -24.45
CA VAL A 3 14.04 -8.27 -23.09
C VAL A 3 13.26 -7.03 -22.64
N GLY A 4 12.60 -7.14 -21.49
CA GLY A 4 11.90 -6.02 -20.85
C GLY A 4 12.64 -5.60 -19.59
N ASN A 5 13.07 -4.35 -19.54
CA ASN A 5 13.58 -3.70 -18.34
C ASN A 5 12.43 -2.94 -17.67
N ILE A 6 12.03 -3.36 -16.47
CA ILE A 6 10.91 -2.80 -15.71
C ILE A 6 11.47 -2.12 -14.47
N GLN A 7 11.14 -0.84 -14.26
CA GLN A 7 11.68 -0.07 -13.15
C GLN A 7 10.85 -0.27 -11.87
N ALA A 8 11.53 -0.62 -10.77
CA ALA A 8 10.90 -0.75 -9.46
C ALA A 8 10.43 0.60 -8.88
N THR A 9 10.97 1.72 -9.38
CA THR A 9 10.60 3.08 -9.01
C THR A 9 9.29 3.55 -9.65
N SER A 10 8.70 2.78 -10.57
CA SER A 10 7.39 3.07 -11.17
C SER A 10 6.33 2.04 -10.75
N PRO A 11 5.81 2.09 -9.51
CA PRO A 11 5.07 0.99 -8.88
C PRO A 11 3.63 0.80 -9.38
N CYS A 12 3.13 1.68 -10.24
CA CYS A 12 1.73 1.67 -10.71
C CYS A 12 1.57 1.02 -12.10
N LEU A 13 2.50 0.15 -12.49
CA LEU A 13 2.51 -0.51 -13.79
C LEU A 13 1.48 -1.66 -13.85
N HIS A 14 0.74 -1.76 -14.97
CA HIS A 14 -0.24 -2.83 -15.19
C HIS A 14 0.29 -3.90 -16.15
N PRO A 15 -0.04 -5.19 -15.94
CA PRO A 15 0.33 -6.25 -16.87
C PRO A 15 -0.24 -6.05 -18.27
N THR A 16 -1.40 -5.40 -18.40
CA THR A 16 -2.01 -5.09 -19.70
C THR A 16 -1.15 -4.14 -20.53
N ASP A 17 -0.43 -3.22 -19.89
CA ASP A 17 0.51 -2.33 -20.58
C ASP A 17 1.69 -3.14 -21.14
N LEU A 18 2.25 -4.04 -20.33
CA LEU A 18 3.35 -4.92 -20.73
C LEU A 18 2.98 -5.91 -21.85
N GLN A 19 1.75 -6.43 -21.82
CA GLN A 19 1.24 -7.33 -22.87
C GLN A 19 1.18 -6.63 -24.22
N LYS A 20 0.59 -5.44 -24.28
CA LYS A 20 0.51 -4.64 -25.51
C LYS A 20 1.89 -4.26 -26.05
N VAL A 21 2.82 -3.90 -25.16
CA VAL A 21 4.20 -3.58 -25.56
C VAL A 21 4.91 -4.79 -26.16
N ALA A 22 4.67 -5.99 -25.60
CA ALA A 22 5.18 -7.22 -26.17
C ALA A 22 4.55 -7.53 -27.54
N GLU A 23 3.25 -7.28 -27.72
CA GLU A 23 2.54 -7.42 -29.00
C GLU A 23 3.12 -6.47 -30.06
N MET A 24 3.36 -5.20 -29.73
CA MET A 24 3.99 -4.22 -30.64
C MET A 24 5.32 -4.74 -31.22
N ILE A 25 6.16 -5.38 -30.40
CA ILE A 25 7.45 -5.92 -30.87
C ILE A 25 7.27 -7.21 -31.67
N ARG A 26 6.34 -8.09 -31.27
CA ARG A 26 6.13 -9.41 -31.91
C ARG A 26 5.37 -9.33 -33.21
N GLU A 27 4.35 -8.49 -33.27
CA GLU A 27 3.33 -8.47 -34.32
C GLU A 27 3.47 -7.26 -35.24
N GLU A 28 3.77 -6.07 -34.68
CA GLU A 28 3.93 -4.83 -35.46
C GLU A 28 5.37 -4.58 -35.94
N GLY A 29 6.30 -5.45 -35.51
CA GLY A 29 7.66 -5.54 -36.00
C GLY A 29 8.60 -4.44 -35.51
N TYR A 30 8.28 -3.76 -34.39
CA TYR A 30 9.21 -2.82 -33.74
C TYR A 30 10.41 -3.56 -33.14
N ASP A 31 11.56 -2.88 -33.06
CA ASP A 31 12.78 -3.40 -32.43
C ASP A 31 12.91 -2.98 -30.97
N SER A 32 12.37 -1.79 -30.63
CA SER A 32 12.29 -1.29 -29.26
C SER A 32 11.02 -0.46 -29.02
N VAL A 33 10.49 -0.56 -27.80
CA VAL A 33 9.32 0.18 -27.33
C VAL A 33 9.56 0.64 -25.90
N PHE A 34 9.31 1.91 -25.62
CA PHE A 34 9.51 2.51 -24.29
C PHE A 34 8.26 3.25 -23.82
N SER A 35 8.12 3.41 -22.51
CA SER A 35 6.95 4.05 -21.92
C SER A 35 7.02 5.58 -21.96
N VAL A 36 5.90 6.20 -22.29
CA VAL A 36 5.72 7.66 -22.21
C VAL A 36 4.40 8.01 -21.52
N VAL A 37 4.30 9.23 -21.02
CA VAL A 37 3.07 9.82 -20.50
C VAL A 37 2.85 11.18 -21.15
N ARG A 38 1.60 11.48 -21.48
CA ARG A 38 1.23 12.80 -22.01
C ARG A 38 1.14 13.82 -20.90
N ARG A 39 1.82 14.95 -21.07
CA ARG A 39 1.78 16.06 -20.13
C ARG A 39 1.53 17.40 -20.82
N HIS A 40 1.02 18.35 -20.04
CA HIS A 40 0.56 19.65 -20.52
C HIS A 40 1.33 20.81 -19.87
N GLN A 41 2.54 20.57 -19.36
CA GLN A 41 3.39 21.66 -18.84
C GLN A 41 3.96 22.48 -19.99
N PHE A 42 4.12 23.77 -19.73
CA PHE A 42 4.82 24.69 -20.62
C PHE A 42 6.29 24.70 -20.24
N ARG A 43 7.15 24.33 -21.20
CA ARG A 43 8.60 24.25 -21.03
C ARG A 43 9.27 25.53 -21.50
N TRP A 44 10.36 25.88 -20.83
CA TRP A 44 11.20 27.04 -21.11
C TRP A 44 12.66 26.60 -21.12
N SER A 45 13.49 27.30 -21.88
CA SER A 45 14.92 27.06 -21.90
C SER A 45 15.55 27.37 -20.54
N GLU A 46 16.56 26.59 -20.18
CA GLU A 46 17.38 26.86 -19.00
C GLU A 46 18.31 28.05 -19.29
N ILE A 47 18.50 28.94 -18.31
CA ILE A 47 19.48 30.03 -18.38
C ILE A 47 20.62 29.70 -17.42
N GLN A 48 21.85 29.77 -17.94
CA GLN A 48 23.04 29.57 -17.11
C GLN A 48 23.17 30.70 -16.07
N LYS A 49 23.38 30.30 -14.82
CA LYS A 49 23.52 31.23 -13.70
C LYS A 49 24.70 32.17 -13.92
N GLY A 50 24.45 33.48 -13.92
CA GLY A 50 25.47 34.51 -14.13
C GLY A 50 25.60 34.97 -15.59
N VAL A 51 24.92 34.33 -16.53
CA VAL A 51 24.82 34.77 -17.92
C VAL A 51 23.52 35.58 -18.10
N ARG A 52 23.59 36.71 -18.82
CA ARG A 52 22.41 37.54 -19.14
C ARG A 52 21.79 37.09 -20.47
N GLU A 53 21.26 35.88 -20.49
CA GLU A 53 20.46 35.37 -21.61
C GLU A 53 18.96 35.62 -21.39
N VAL A 54 18.21 35.66 -22.48
CA VAL A 54 16.75 35.81 -22.46
C VAL A 54 16.11 34.42 -22.40
N THR A 55 15.06 34.25 -21.59
CA THR A 55 14.35 32.97 -21.51
C THR A 55 13.50 32.75 -22.75
N GLU A 56 13.59 31.56 -23.35
CA GLU A 56 12.84 31.21 -24.54
C GLU A 56 11.85 30.07 -24.27
N PRO A 57 10.61 30.15 -24.78
CA PRO A 57 9.64 29.07 -24.65
C PRO A 57 10.02 27.90 -25.58
N LEU A 58 9.92 26.67 -25.08
CA LEU A 58 10.23 25.47 -25.88
C LEU A 58 9.00 24.90 -26.60
N ASN A 59 7.81 25.00 -26.00
CA ASN A 59 6.60 24.34 -26.51
C ASN A 59 5.34 25.22 -26.49
N LEU A 60 5.51 26.54 -26.40
CA LEU A 60 4.40 27.50 -26.46
C LEU A 60 4.78 28.76 -27.22
N ASN A 61 3.76 29.44 -27.75
CA ASN A 61 3.89 30.82 -28.18
C ASN A 61 3.29 31.74 -27.10
N PRO A 62 4.09 32.57 -26.39
CA PRO A 62 3.58 33.47 -25.36
C PRO A 62 2.53 34.47 -25.85
N ALA A 63 2.61 34.90 -27.11
CA ALA A 63 1.63 35.80 -27.72
C ALA A 63 0.28 35.12 -28.04
N LYS A 64 0.26 33.78 -28.11
CA LYS A 64 -0.94 32.96 -28.34
C LYS A 64 -0.97 31.79 -27.37
N ARG A 65 -0.79 32.07 -26.08
CA ARG A 65 -0.66 31.02 -25.07
C ARG A 65 -1.99 30.24 -24.94
N PRO A 66 -2.05 28.96 -25.34
CA PRO A 66 -3.26 28.17 -25.19
C PRO A 66 -3.52 27.88 -23.71
N ARG A 67 -4.78 27.61 -23.34
CA ARG A 67 -5.05 26.99 -22.03
C ARG A 67 -4.54 25.54 -22.10
N ARG A 68 -4.20 24.96 -20.95
CA ARG A 68 -3.70 23.57 -20.90
C ARG A 68 -4.71 22.55 -21.42
N GLN A 69 -6.00 22.87 -21.37
CA GLN A 69 -7.08 22.03 -21.87
C GLN A 69 -7.27 22.11 -23.39
N ASP A 70 -6.68 23.11 -24.04
CA ASP A 70 -6.93 23.42 -25.46
C ASP A 70 -5.80 22.92 -26.37
N TRP A 71 -4.87 22.11 -25.87
CA TRP A 71 -3.78 21.52 -26.65
C TRP A 71 -3.51 20.08 -26.24
N ASP A 72 -3.00 19.28 -27.18
CA ASP A 72 -2.83 17.83 -27.02
C ASP A 72 -1.67 17.45 -26.09
N GLY A 73 -0.90 18.42 -25.58
CA GLY A 73 0.28 18.15 -24.75
C GLY A 73 1.45 17.52 -25.50
N GLU A 74 2.49 17.18 -24.76
CA GLU A 74 3.69 16.51 -25.26
C GLU A 74 3.88 15.16 -24.58
N LEU A 75 4.53 14.24 -25.29
CA LEU A 75 4.95 12.96 -24.75
C LEU A 75 6.22 13.13 -23.93
N TYR A 76 6.19 12.66 -22.69
CA TYR A 76 7.34 12.60 -21.81
C TYR A 76 7.66 11.14 -21.52
N GLU A 77 8.89 10.75 -21.77
CA GLU A 77 9.39 9.47 -21.27
C GLU A 77 9.25 9.43 -19.74
N ASN A 78 8.63 8.38 -19.23
CA ASN A 78 8.30 8.24 -17.80
C ASN A 78 9.03 7.06 -17.15
N GLY A 79 10.06 6.52 -17.79
CA GLY A 79 10.97 5.53 -17.22
C GLY A 79 10.36 4.18 -16.81
N SER A 80 9.05 3.98 -16.86
CA SER A 80 8.40 2.80 -16.26
C SER A 80 8.86 1.48 -16.85
N PHE A 81 9.10 1.42 -18.16
CA PHE A 81 9.73 0.26 -18.79
C PHE A 81 10.41 0.57 -20.14
N TYR A 82 11.32 -0.32 -20.52
CA TYR A 82 11.99 -0.35 -21.82
C TYR A 82 12.02 -1.78 -22.34
N PHE A 83 11.39 -2.02 -23.49
CA PHE A 83 11.38 -3.32 -24.14
C PHE A 83 12.18 -3.24 -25.44
N ALA A 84 13.09 -4.18 -25.65
CA ALA A 84 13.88 -4.24 -26.87
C ALA A 84 14.18 -5.68 -27.28
N LYS A 85 14.49 -5.89 -28.56
CA LYS A 85 15.05 -7.16 -29.02
C LYS A 85 16.42 -7.39 -28.38
N ARG A 86 16.71 -8.66 -28.04
CA ARG A 86 17.95 -9.06 -27.33
C ARG A 86 19.23 -8.43 -27.90
N HIS A 87 19.38 -8.41 -29.23
CA HIS A 87 20.59 -7.89 -29.87
C HIS A 87 20.87 -6.41 -29.53
N LEU A 88 19.83 -5.59 -29.35
CA LEU A 88 20.01 -4.18 -28.93
C LEU A 88 20.55 -4.08 -27.51
N ILE A 89 20.04 -4.93 -26.61
CA ILE A 89 20.50 -4.98 -25.21
C ILE A 89 21.95 -5.45 -25.12
N GLU A 90 22.33 -6.47 -25.91
CA GLU A 90 23.71 -6.95 -25.99
C GLU A 90 24.69 -5.89 -26.48
N MET A 91 24.21 -4.93 -27.28
CA MET A 91 24.95 -3.75 -27.72
C MET A 91 24.89 -2.57 -26.72
N GLY A 92 24.14 -2.69 -25.62
CA GLY A 92 23.99 -1.67 -24.59
C GLY A 92 22.88 -0.64 -24.85
N TYR A 93 21.98 -0.89 -25.80
CA TYR A 93 20.91 0.05 -26.17
C TYR A 93 19.55 -0.38 -25.64
N LEU A 94 18.89 0.51 -24.88
CA LEU A 94 17.49 0.33 -24.45
C LEU A 94 16.48 0.79 -25.52
N GLN A 95 16.91 1.67 -26.42
CA GLN A 95 16.15 2.21 -27.55
C GLN A 95 17.02 2.15 -28.80
N GLY A 96 16.45 1.70 -29.92
CA GLY A 96 17.19 1.52 -31.17
C GLY A 96 16.41 0.72 -32.22
N GLY A 97 16.90 0.76 -33.46
CA GLY A 97 16.23 0.12 -34.60
C GLY A 97 14.91 0.82 -34.94
N LYS A 98 13.88 0.06 -35.33
CA LYS A 98 12.52 0.54 -35.52
C LYS A 98 11.85 0.77 -34.15
N THR A 99 11.94 2.00 -33.66
CA THR A 99 11.46 2.39 -32.32
C THR A 99 10.00 2.86 -32.34
N ALA A 100 9.23 2.51 -31.30
CA ALA A 100 7.94 3.12 -30.98
C ALA A 100 7.86 3.48 -29.49
N TYR A 101 6.84 4.25 -29.12
CA TYR A 101 6.50 4.52 -27.72
C TYR A 101 5.17 3.85 -27.36
N TYR A 102 4.96 3.56 -26.08
CA TYR A 102 3.66 3.20 -25.52
C TYR A 102 3.19 4.30 -24.57
N GLU A 103 2.09 4.96 -24.91
CA GLU A 103 1.51 6.02 -24.08
C GLU A 103 0.72 5.42 -22.91
N MET A 104 1.28 5.51 -21.72
CA MET A 104 0.64 5.11 -20.48
C MET A 104 -0.40 6.13 -20.04
N ARG A 105 -1.43 5.63 -19.35
CA ARG A 105 -2.38 6.47 -18.63
C ARG A 105 -1.66 7.33 -17.58
N ALA A 106 -2.04 8.60 -17.47
CA ALA A 106 -1.42 9.53 -16.55
C ALA A 106 -1.51 9.08 -15.07
N GLU A 107 -2.56 8.35 -14.71
CA GLU A 107 -2.76 7.81 -13.36
C GLU A 107 -1.80 6.66 -13.03
N HIS A 108 -1.30 5.94 -14.05
CA HIS A 108 -0.34 4.85 -13.92
C HIS A 108 1.12 5.35 -13.93
N SER A 109 1.37 6.59 -14.39
CA SER A 109 2.72 7.18 -14.45
C SER A 109 3.05 7.93 -13.16
N VAL A 110 3.68 7.22 -12.22
CA VAL A 110 4.30 7.77 -11.02
C VAL A 110 5.68 7.16 -10.84
N ASP A 111 6.64 8.01 -10.50
CA ASP A 111 8.03 7.66 -10.30
C ASP A 111 8.42 8.04 -8.87
N ILE A 112 9.22 7.20 -8.22
CA ILE A 112 9.77 7.43 -6.89
C ILE A 112 11.25 7.73 -7.06
N ASP A 113 11.59 9.02 -7.14
CA ASP A 113 12.98 9.46 -7.26
C ASP A 113 13.54 9.93 -5.90
N VAL A 114 12.67 10.52 -5.06
CA VAL A 114 13.00 11.04 -3.74
C VAL A 114 11.93 10.67 -2.71
N ASP A 115 12.27 10.74 -1.41
CA ASP A 115 11.38 10.32 -0.32
C ASP A 115 10.00 11.01 -0.32
N ILE A 116 9.92 12.25 -0.82
CA ILE A 116 8.65 12.99 -0.91
C ILE A 116 7.69 12.44 -1.99
N ASP A 117 8.18 11.63 -2.92
CA ASP A 117 7.36 10.97 -3.92
C ASP A 117 6.61 9.77 -3.32
N TRP A 118 7.13 9.19 -2.23
CA TRP A 118 6.57 7.96 -1.64
C TRP A 118 5.09 8.09 -1.28
N PRO A 119 4.63 9.12 -0.55
CA PRO A 119 3.21 9.25 -0.22
C PRO A 119 2.33 9.40 -1.46
N ILE A 120 2.82 10.04 -2.52
CA ILE A 120 2.09 10.21 -3.78
C ILE A 120 2.00 8.88 -4.52
N ALA A 121 3.11 8.14 -4.59
CA ALA A 121 3.17 6.84 -5.21
C ALA A 121 2.29 5.83 -4.48
N GLU A 122 2.35 5.79 -3.14
CA GLU A 122 1.50 4.95 -2.30
C GLU A 122 0.01 5.21 -2.58
N GLN A 123 -0.44 6.47 -2.56
CA GLN A 123 -1.84 6.79 -2.84
C GLN A 123 -2.25 6.44 -4.28
N ARG A 124 -1.35 6.57 -5.25
CA ARG A 124 -1.63 6.16 -6.63
C ARG A 124 -1.69 4.65 -6.78
N VAL A 125 -0.79 3.89 -6.17
CA VAL A 125 -0.86 2.43 -6.13
C VAL A 125 -2.16 2.01 -5.43
N LEU A 126 -2.48 2.63 -4.30
CA LEU A 126 -3.74 2.41 -3.57
C LEU A 126 -5.00 2.84 -4.33
N ARG A 127 -4.92 3.55 -5.45
CA ARG A 127 -6.13 3.90 -6.23
C ARG A 127 -6.18 3.25 -7.60
N TYR A 128 -5.02 3.13 -8.24
CA TYR A 128 -4.86 2.75 -9.63
C TYR A 128 -3.89 1.59 -9.83
N GLY A 129 -3.13 1.17 -8.82
CA GLY A 129 -2.14 0.10 -8.94
C GLY A 129 -2.75 -1.27 -9.25
N TYR A 130 -1.92 -2.17 -9.79
CA TYR A 130 -2.28 -3.55 -10.02
C TYR A 130 -1.86 -4.44 -8.84
N PHE A 131 -2.78 -5.25 -8.30
CA PHE A 131 -2.56 -6.05 -7.09
C PHE A 131 -2.50 -7.57 -7.34
N GLY A 132 -2.23 -7.98 -8.59
CA GLY A 132 -2.15 -9.39 -8.95
C GLY A 132 -3.47 -10.00 -9.45
N LYS A 133 -3.38 -11.24 -9.97
CA LYS A 133 -4.54 -12.05 -10.37
C LYS A 133 -5.12 -12.83 -9.19
N GLU A 134 -4.35 -13.00 -8.12
CA GLU A 134 -4.88 -13.59 -6.90
C GLU A 134 -5.89 -12.61 -6.32
N LYS A 135 -7.15 -13.05 -6.21
CA LYS A 135 -8.16 -12.29 -5.47
C LYS A 135 -7.62 -12.11 -4.06
N LEU A 136 -7.35 -10.86 -3.67
CA LEU A 136 -7.29 -10.48 -2.26
C LEU A 136 -8.53 -11.08 -1.61
N LYS A 137 -8.31 -12.04 -0.70
CA LYS A 137 -9.44 -12.67 -0.03
C LYS A 137 -10.04 -11.64 0.90
N GLU A 138 -11.37 -11.64 0.96
CA GLU A 138 -12.11 -10.83 1.90
C GLU A 138 -11.65 -11.18 3.33
N ILE A 139 -11.20 -10.17 4.06
CA ILE A 139 -10.83 -10.32 5.46
C ILE A 139 -12.10 -10.62 6.24
N LYS A 140 -12.08 -11.67 7.05
CA LYS A 140 -13.23 -12.11 7.87
C LYS A 140 -12.93 -12.09 9.37
N LEU A 141 -11.65 -12.05 9.73
CA LEU A 141 -11.19 -12.00 11.10
C LEU A 141 -10.10 -10.95 11.24
N LEU A 142 -10.28 -9.98 12.13
CA LEU A 142 -9.21 -9.15 12.66
C LEU A 142 -8.84 -9.64 14.06
N VAL A 143 -7.57 -9.96 14.27
CA VAL A 143 -6.99 -10.15 15.61
C VAL A 143 -6.16 -8.92 15.97
N CYS A 144 -6.36 -8.40 17.18
CA CYS A 144 -5.64 -7.24 17.67
C CYS A 144 -5.00 -7.53 19.03
N ASN A 145 -3.70 -7.25 19.17
CA ASN A 145 -3.04 -7.27 20.46
C ASN A 145 -3.65 -6.17 21.38
N ILE A 146 -3.83 -6.44 22.66
CA ILE A 146 -4.45 -5.46 23.56
C ILE A 146 -3.44 -4.35 23.89
N ASP A 147 -2.33 -4.73 24.52
CA ASP A 147 -1.38 -3.80 25.11
C ASP A 147 -0.43 -3.26 24.04
N GLY A 148 -0.55 -1.97 23.72
CA GLY A 148 0.27 -1.29 22.71
C GLY A 148 -0.32 -1.27 21.30
N CYS A 149 -1.48 -1.87 21.06
CA CYS A 149 -2.28 -1.63 19.84
C CYS A 149 -3.65 -1.02 20.17
N LEU A 150 -4.51 -1.74 20.89
CA LEU A 150 -5.80 -1.19 21.36
C LEU A 150 -5.58 -0.14 22.46
N THR A 151 -4.63 -0.38 23.35
CA THR A 151 -4.19 0.56 24.37
C THR A 151 -2.85 1.19 23.98
N ASN A 152 -2.46 2.24 24.70
CA ASN A 152 -1.14 2.88 24.55
C ASN A 152 -0.01 2.14 25.28
N GLY A 153 -0.26 0.93 25.80
CA GLY A 153 0.71 0.15 26.56
C GLY A 153 0.92 0.58 28.02
N HIS A 154 0.31 1.69 28.46
CA HIS A 154 0.38 2.09 29.87
C HIS A 154 -0.58 1.29 30.73
N ILE A 155 -0.06 0.78 31.84
CA ILE A 155 -0.85 0.09 32.87
C ILE A 155 -0.73 0.92 34.16
N TYR A 156 -1.86 1.43 34.64
CA TYR A 156 -1.90 2.14 35.90
C TYR A 156 -2.33 1.18 37.00
N VAL A 157 -1.46 0.96 37.98
CA VAL A 157 -1.69 0.03 39.08
C VAL A 157 -1.94 0.82 40.37
N SER A 158 -3.07 0.57 41.02
CA SER A 158 -3.40 1.16 42.33
C SER A 158 -2.76 0.39 43.48
N GLY A 159 -2.76 0.98 44.69
CA GLY A 159 -2.21 0.34 45.89
C GLY A 159 -2.91 -0.96 46.31
N ASP A 160 -4.14 -1.20 45.85
CA ASP A 160 -4.89 -2.46 46.01
C ASP A 160 -4.76 -3.41 44.80
N GLN A 161 -3.74 -3.23 43.96
CA GLN A 161 -3.43 -4.05 42.78
C GLN A 161 -4.53 -4.05 41.71
N LYS A 162 -5.41 -3.04 41.69
CA LYS A 162 -6.33 -2.87 40.55
C LYS A 162 -5.60 -2.20 39.40
N GLU A 163 -5.85 -2.72 38.21
CA GLU A 163 -5.29 -2.18 36.98
C GLU A 163 -6.33 -1.33 36.24
N ILE A 164 -5.88 -0.17 35.79
CA ILE A 164 -6.64 0.71 34.90
C ILE A 164 -5.88 0.77 33.57
N ILE A 165 -6.61 0.51 32.49
CA ILE A 165 -6.18 0.67 31.10
C ILE A 165 -7.17 1.58 30.38
N SER A 166 -6.75 2.16 29.26
CA SER A 166 -7.59 3.01 28.43
C SER A 166 -7.49 2.62 26.96
N TYR A 167 -8.54 2.94 26.20
CA TYR A 167 -8.61 2.79 24.75
C TYR A 167 -9.21 4.07 24.14
N ASP A 168 -8.94 4.30 22.86
CA ASP A 168 -9.49 5.45 22.13
C ASP A 168 -10.89 5.14 21.59
N ILE A 169 -11.81 6.11 21.70
CA ILE A 169 -13.17 5.99 21.14
C ILE A 169 -13.12 5.76 19.62
N LYS A 170 -12.12 6.33 18.92
CA LYS A 170 -11.92 6.11 17.48
C LYS A 170 -11.72 4.63 17.17
N ASP A 171 -10.90 3.95 17.96
CA ASP A 171 -10.60 2.52 17.80
C ASP A 171 -11.85 1.68 18.08
N ALA A 172 -12.64 2.03 19.11
CA ALA A 172 -13.93 1.39 19.36
C ALA A 172 -14.93 1.56 18.20
N ILE A 173 -14.96 2.74 17.57
CA ILE A 173 -15.76 2.95 16.34
C ILE A 173 -15.23 2.07 15.21
N GLY A 174 -13.89 1.96 15.05
CA GLY A 174 -13.27 1.07 14.06
C GLY A 174 -13.71 -0.39 14.23
N ILE A 175 -13.66 -0.91 15.45
CA ILE A 175 -14.16 -2.25 15.79
C ILE A 175 -15.65 -2.38 15.43
N SER A 176 -16.47 -1.38 15.79
CA SER A 176 -17.91 -1.41 15.49
C SER A 176 -18.18 -1.45 13.99
N LEU A 177 -17.42 -0.70 13.18
CA LEU A 177 -17.56 -0.69 11.73
C LEU A 177 -17.17 -2.04 11.13
N LEU A 178 -16.05 -2.63 11.55
CA LEU A 178 -15.61 -3.95 11.09
C LEU A 178 -16.68 -5.02 11.38
N LYS A 179 -17.20 -5.06 12.61
CA LYS A 179 -18.27 -5.98 12.98
C LYS A 179 -19.54 -5.79 12.14
N LYS A 180 -19.96 -4.53 11.90
CA LYS A 180 -21.12 -4.21 11.04
C LYS A 180 -20.94 -4.68 9.60
N SER A 181 -19.69 -4.74 9.11
CA SER A 181 -19.37 -5.27 7.79
C SER A 181 -19.24 -6.81 7.74
N GLY A 182 -19.45 -7.51 8.86
CA GLY A 182 -19.35 -8.97 8.93
C GLY A 182 -17.95 -9.50 9.27
N ILE A 183 -17.01 -8.61 9.64
CA ILE A 183 -15.66 -8.99 10.07
C ILE A 183 -15.67 -9.21 11.58
N GLU A 184 -15.33 -10.43 12.00
CA GLU A 184 -15.15 -10.76 13.40
C GLU A 184 -13.90 -10.06 13.95
N VAL A 185 -14.00 -9.47 15.14
CA VAL A 185 -12.86 -8.85 15.82
C VAL A 185 -12.58 -9.59 17.12
N ARG A 186 -11.36 -10.10 17.26
CA ARG A 186 -10.89 -10.80 18.47
C ARG A 186 -9.67 -10.08 19.06
N LEU A 187 -9.59 -10.06 20.39
CA LEU A 187 -8.48 -9.42 21.10
C LEU A 187 -7.61 -10.46 21.79
N ILE A 188 -6.30 -10.26 21.76
CA ILE A 188 -5.33 -11.19 22.35
C ILE A 188 -4.31 -10.44 23.21
N SER A 189 -3.85 -11.05 24.32
CA SER A 189 -2.72 -10.53 25.08
C SER A 189 -1.92 -11.67 25.71
N GLU A 190 -0.60 -11.50 25.74
CA GLU A 190 0.30 -12.36 26.53
C GLU A 190 0.16 -12.10 28.03
N ARG A 191 -0.29 -10.90 28.40
CA ARG A 191 -0.42 -10.48 29.79
C ARG A 191 -1.68 -11.07 30.42
N ALA A 192 -1.57 -11.46 31.68
CA ALA A 192 -2.72 -11.86 32.50
C ALA A 192 -3.54 -10.63 32.94
N CYS A 193 -4.28 -10.03 32.01
CA CYS A 193 -5.17 -8.91 32.33
C CYS A 193 -6.38 -9.40 33.14
N SER A 194 -6.88 -8.57 34.06
CA SER A 194 -8.15 -8.86 34.72
C SER A 194 -9.29 -8.94 33.71
N LYS A 195 -9.95 -10.11 33.63
CA LYS A 195 -11.14 -10.32 32.78
C LYS A 195 -12.25 -9.31 33.09
N GLN A 196 -12.33 -8.83 34.33
CA GLN A 196 -13.31 -7.81 34.73
C GLN A 196 -13.00 -6.47 34.06
N THR A 197 -11.74 -6.04 34.06
CA THR A 197 -11.29 -4.81 33.40
C THR A 197 -11.50 -4.87 31.89
N LEU A 198 -11.32 -6.03 31.27
CA LEU A 198 -11.56 -6.19 29.84
C LEU A 198 -13.05 -6.27 29.47
N SER A 199 -13.85 -6.94 30.29
CA SER A 199 -15.31 -7.02 30.07
C SER A 199 -16.01 -5.66 30.16
N SER A 200 -15.46 -4.72 30.95
CA SER A 200 -16.01 -3.38 31.10
C SER A 200 -15.78 -2.49 29.88
N LEU A 201 -14.91 -2.90 28.94
CA LEU A 201 -14.65 -2.17 27.70
C LEU A 201 -15.88 -2.08 26.79
N LYS A 202 -16.85 -3.00 26.94
CA LYS A 202 -18.11 -3.06 26.15
C LYS A 202 -17.91 -3.07 24.63
N LEU A 203 -16.77 -3.60 24.17
CA LEU A 203 -16.44 -3.74 22.74
C LEU A 203 -17.10 -4.97 22.10
N ASP A 204 -17.70 -5.87 22.90
CA ASP A 204 -18.37 -7.09 22.44
C ASP A 204 -17.45 -7.95 21.53
N CYS A 205 -16.18 -8.08 21.90
CA CYS A 205 -15.19 -8.89 21.17
C CYS A 205 -14.86 -10.14 21.98
N LYS A 206 -14.59 -11.28 21.32
CA LYS A 206 -13.97 -12.43 21.99
C LYS A 206 -12.54 -12.02 22.37
N MET A 207 -12.18 -12.25 23.63
CA MET A 207 -10.87 -11.86 24.17
C MET A 207 -10.19 -13.06 24.82
N GLU A 208 -8.90 -13.22 24.59
CA GLU A 208 -8.09 -14.23 25.26
C GLU A 208 -6.79 -13.61 25.78
N VAL A 209 -6.49 -13.88 27.05
CA VAL A 209 -5.41 -13.26 27.80
C VAL A 209 -4.58 -14.32 28.49
N ASN A 210 -3.39 -13.96 28.95
CA ASN A 210 -2.40 -14.91 29.46
C ASN A 210 -2.03 -15.95 28.39
N VAL A 211 -1.82 -15.47 27.15
CA VAL A 211 -1.50 -16.31 25.99
C VAL A 211 -0.01 -16.24 25.65
N PRO A 212 0.81 -17.22 26.06
CA PRO A 212 2.24 -17.24 25.75
C PRO A 212 2.52 -17.60 24.27
N ASP A 213 1.67 -18.44 23.67
CA ASP A 213 1.74 -18.81 22.25
C ASP A 213 0.55 -18.22 21.50
N LYS A 214 0.69 -16.96 21.07
CA LYS A 214 -0.35 -16.25 20.32
C LYS A 214 -0.66 -16.94 18.99
N LEU A 215 0.33 -17.54 18.35
CA LEU A 215 0.17 -18.21 17.07
C LEU A 215 -0.76 -19.42 17.19
N ALA A 216 -0.61 -20.23 18.24
CA ALA A 216 -1.48 -21.39 18.47
C ALA A 216 -2.95 -20.97 18.64
N VAL A 217 -3.21 -19.93 19.44
CA VAL A 217 -4.58 -19.41 19.68
C VAL A 217 -5.19 -18.83 18.41
N VAL A 218 -4.42 -18.05 17.64
CA VAL A 218 -4.91 -17.49 16.38
C VAL A 218 -5.20 -18.59 15.35
N ASP A 219 -4.36 -19.63 15.29
CA ASP A 219 -4.60 -20.78 14.40
C ASP A 219 -5.83 -21.59 14.83
N GLU A 220 -6.12 -21.69 16.13
CA GLU A 220 -7.36 -22.27 16.64
C GLU A 220 -8.58 -21.47 16.21
N TRP A 221 -8.59 -20.15 16.44
CA TRP A 221 -9.68 -19.27 16.02
C TRP A 221 -9.91 -19.29 14.51
N ARG A 222 -8.83 -19.32 13.73
CA ARG A 222 -8.88 -19.46 12.29
C ARG A 222 -9.56 -20.77 11.89
N LYS A 223 -9.20 -21.90 12.53
CA LYS A 223 -9.81 -23.21 12.26
C LYS A 223 -11.27 -23.29 12.72
N GLU A 224 -11.59 -22.74 13.89
CA GLU A 224 -12.96 -22.63 14.44
C GLU A 224 -13.90 -21.97 13.42
N MET A 225 -13.41 -20.93 12.73
CA MET A 225 -14.16 -20.17 11.73
C MET A 225 -14.03 -20.72 10.29
N GLY A 226 -13.28 -21.81 10.08
CA GLY A 226 -13.05 -22.38 8.75
C GLY A 226 -12.27 -21.47 7.79
N LEU A 227 -11.45 -20.55 8.33
CA LEU A 227 -10.72 -19.55 7.55
C LEU A 227 -9.36 -20.06 7.08
N CYS A 228 -8.85 -19.49 5.99
CA CYS A 228 -7.43 -19.57 5.67
C CYS A 228 -6.70 -18.31 6.16
N TRP A 229 -5.37 -18.38 6.28
CA TRP A 229 -4.56 -17.25 6.74
C TRP A 229 -4.73 -15.99 5.90
N LYS A 230 -5.01 -16.12 4.59
CA LYS A 230 -5.30 -14.98 3.69
C LYS A 230 -6.58 -14.20 4.07
N GLU A 231 -7.47 -14.77 4.87
CA GLU A 231 -8.72 -14.13 5.36
C GLU A 231 -8.56 -13.53 6.78
N VAL A 232 -7.36 -13.62 7.36
CA VAL A 232 -7.05 -13.13 8.70
C VAL A 232 -6.20 -11.88 8.59
N ALA A 233 -6.64 -10.81 9.26
CA ALA A 233 -5.86 -9.62 9.52
C ALA A 233 -5.32 -9.64 10.95
N TYR A 234 -4.10 -9.14 11.16
CA TYR A 234 -3.48 -9.07 12.49
C TYR A 234 -2.86 -7.69 12.75
N LEU A 235 -3.22 -7.07 13.87
CA LEU A 235 -2.61 -5.84 14.38
C LEU A 235 -1.83 -6.15 15.66
N GLY A 236 -0.50 -6.01 15.60
CA GLY A 236 0.42 -6.33 16.69
C GLY A 236 1.48 -5.26 16.90
N ASN A 237 2.27 -5.35 17.96
CA ASN A 237 3.31 -4.37 18.26
C ASN A 237 4.58 -4.95 18.89
N GLU A 238 4.56 -6.22 19.31
CA GLU A 238 5.66 -6.85 20.03
C GLU A 238 6.33 -7.99 19.26
N VAL A 239 7.48 -8.43 19.74
CA VAL A 239 8.19 -9.60 19.18
C VAL A 239 7.33 -10.86 19.28
N SER A 240 6.50 -10.99 20.32
CA SER A 240 5.57 -12.11 20.49
C SER A 240 4.47 -12.16 19.42
N ASP A 241 4.27 -11.07 18.65
CA ASP A 241 3.32 -11.01 17.54
C ASP A 241 3.95 -11.40 16.18
N GLU A 242 5.27 -11.48 16.07
CA GLU A 242 6.01 -11.56 14.80
C GLU A 242 5.53 -12.71 13.89
N GLU A 243 5.35 -13.91 14.46
CA GLU A 243 4.93 -15.08 13.70
C GLU A 243 3.46 -15.00 13.24
N CYS A 244 2.60 -14.32 14.00
CA CYS A 244 1.23 -14.02 13.58
C CYS A 244 1.22 -12.98 12.45
N LEU A 245 2.03 -11.93 12.58
CA LEU A 245 2.16 -10.84 11.59
C LEU A 245 2.65 -11.37 10.24
N LYS A 246 3.63 -12.28 10.23
CA LYS A 246 4.15 -12.91 8.99
C LYS A 246 3.14 -13.84 8.30
N LYS A 247 2.26 -14.49 9.07
CA LYS A 247 1.31 -15.48 8.53
C LYS A 247 -0.01 -14.87 8.10
N ALA A 248 -0.47 -13.80 8.74
CA ALA A 248 -1.71 -13.13 8.40
C ALA A 248 -1.73 -12.66 6.93
N GLY A 249 -2.89 -12.73 6.30
CA GLY A 249 -3.10 -12.25 4.92
C GLY A 249 -2.94 -10.74 4.80
N LEU A 250 -3.22 -10.03 5.90
CA LEU A 250 -2.93 -8.62 6.05
C LEU A 250 -2.39 -8.38 7.45
N SER A 251 -1.24 -7.72 7.55
CA SER A 251 -0.61 -7.43 8.84
C SER A 251 -0.31 -5.95 8.97
N GLY A 252 -0.56 -5.43 10.16
CA GLY A 252 -0.36 -4.04 10.52
C GLY A 252 0.30 -3.91 11.88
N VAL A 253 1.02 -2.81 12.09
CA VAL A 253 1.51 -2.40 13.41
C VAL A 253 1.26 -0.91 13.66
N PRO A 254 1.07 -0.48 14.92
CA PRO A 254 1.12 0.94 15.29
C PRO A 254 2.48 1.58 15.01
N ALA A 255 2.52 2.91 14.88
CA ALA A 255 3.74 3.67 14.59
C ALA A 255 4.85 3.47 15.63
N ASP A 256 4.48 3.20 16.88
CA ASP A 256 5.37 3.01 18.04
C ASP A 256 5.65 1.54 18.37
N ALA A 257 5.31 0.61 17.48
CA ALA A 257 5.65 -0.80 17.62
C ALA A 257 7.16 -1.04 17.61
N CYS A 258 7.61 -2.16 18.18
CA CYS A 258 9.03 -2.52 18.20
C CYS A 258 9.57 -2.76 16.78
N SER A 259 10.86 -2.52 16.57
CA SER A 259 11.49 -2.59 15.24
C SER A 259 11.40 -3.97 14.59
N THR A 260 11.31 -5.04 15.39
CA THR A 260 11.09 -6.40 14.90
C THR A 260 9.68 -6.57 14.34
N ALA A 261 8.64 -6.09 15.04
CA ALA A 261 7.27 -6.13 14.56
C ALA A 261 7.08 -5.26 13.29
N GLN A 262 7.68 -4.06 13.25
CA GLN A 262 7.62 -3.18 12.07
C GLN A 262 8.21 -3.83 10.81
N ARG A 263 9.28 -4.62 10.94
CA ARG A 263 9.90 -5.33 9.81
C ARG A 263 9.10 -6.54 9.33
N ALA A 264 8.14 -7.02 10.14
CA ALA A 264 7.35 -8.21 9.84
C ALA A 264 6.05 -7.90 9.07
N VAL A 265 5.72 -6.63 8.86
CA VAL A 265 4.42 -6.20 8.33
C VAL A 265 4.51 -5.50 6.98
N GLY A 266 3.38 -5.52 6.27
CA GLY A 266 3.18 -4.73 5.05
C GLY A 266 2.59 -3.33 5.28
N TYR A 267 2.04 -3.06 6.47
CA TYR A 267 1.42 -1.78 6.81
C TYR A 267 1.87 -1.28 8.18
N ILE A 268 2.45 -0.08 8.23
CA ILE A 268 2.78 0.60 9.49
C ILE A 268 1.82 1.78 9.61
N CYS A 269 1.02 1.80 10.67
CA CYS A 269 0.08 2.88 10.92
C CYS A 269 0.84 4.19 11.16
N LYS A 270 0.21 5.31 10.83
CA LYS A 270 0.69 6.65 11.23
C LYS A 270 0.36 6.94 12.70
N SER A 271 -0.74 6.38 13.19
CA SER A 271 -1.13 6.47 14.59
C SER A 271 -0.39 5.47 15.48
N ASN A 272 -0.12 5.91 16.71
CA ASN A 272 0.39 5.07 17.81
C ASN A 272 -0.70 4.19 18.42
N GLY A 273 -0.28 3.18 19.19
CA GLY A 273 -1.16 2.31 19.98
C GLY A 273 -2.10 3.10 20.89
N GLY A 274 -3.37 2.72 20.92
CA GLY A 274 -4.42 3.38 21.71
C GLY A 274 -4.66 4.85 21.36
N ARG A 275 -4.28 5.27 20.14
CA ARG A 275 -4.49 6.63 19.61
C ARG A 275 -5.06 6.60 18.18
N GLY A 276 -5.89 5.61 17.85
CA GLY A 276 -6.50 5.48 16.53
C GLY A 276 -5.80 4.52 15.58
N ALA A 277 -4.78 3.78 16.00
CA ALA A 277 -4.07 2.83 15.13
C ALA A 277 -4.98 1.70 14.64
N LEU A 278 -5.89 1.21 15.49
CA LEU A 278 -6.86 0.18 15.10
C LEU A 278 -7.87 0.76 14.12
N ARG A 279 -8.35 1.99 14.36
CA ARG A 279 -9.24 2.70 13.44
C ARG A 279 -8.60 2.89 12.07
N GLU A 280 -7.35 3.33 12.04
CA GLU A 280 -6.59 3.51 10.79
C GLU A 280 -6.45 2.17 10.04
N PHE A 281 -6.10 1.10 10.75
CA PHE A 281 -5.98 -0.22 10.15
C PHE A 281 -7.33 -0.77 9.65
N ALA A 282 -8.42 -0.48 10.36
CA ALA A 282 -9.78 -0.81 9.91
C ALA A 282 -10.13 -0.10 8.59
N GLU A 283 -9.80 1.19 8.47
CA GLU A 283 -9.99 1.94 7.21
C GLU A 283 -9.13 1.37 6.07
N HIS A 284 -7.90 0.95 6.37
CA HIS A 284 -7.04 0.27 5.41
C HIS A 284 -7.65 -1.06 4.92
N ILE A 285 -8.22 -1.86 5.83
CA ILE A 285 -8.96 -3.09 5.48
C ILE A 285 -10.12 -2.77 4.52
N PHE A 286 -10.93 -1.77 4.83
CA PHE A 286 -12.06 -1.37 3.97
C PHE A 286 -11.63 -0.92 2.58
N LEU A 287 -10.56 -0.12 2.49
CA LEU A 287 -10.02 0.32 1.20
C LEU A 287 -9.57 -0.85 0.32
N LEU A 288 -8.98 -1.88 0.92
CA LEU A 288 -8.60 -3.10 0.20
C LEU A 288 -9.84 -3.92 -0.21
N MET A 289 -10.87 -3.99 0.63
CA MET A 289 -12.12 -4.70 0.31
C MET A 289 -12.94 -4.04 -0.80
N GLU A 290 -13.07 -2.71 -0.82
CA GLU A 290 -13.77 -1.99 -1.90
C GLU A 290 -13.18 -2.34 -3.27
N LYS A 291 -11.87 -2.50 -3.36
CA LYS A 291 -11.19 -2.94 -4.58
C LYS A 291 -11.49 -4.36 -4.95
N VAL A 292 -11.57 -5.28 -3.98
CA VAL A 292 -11.96 -6.68 -4.24
C VAL A 292 -13.34 -6.72 -4.88
N ILE A 293 -14.30 -5.98 -4.33
CA ILE A 293 -15.67 -5.89 -4.85
C ILE A 293 -15.65 -5.33 -6.28
N ASN A 294 -14.97 -4.21 -6.50
CA ASN A 294 -14.87 -3.58 -7.83
C ASN A 294 -14.15 -4.46 -8.87
N SER A 295 -13.22 -5.33 -8.44
CA SER A 295 -12.55 -6.29 -9.32
C SER A 295 -13.41 -7.50 -9.69
N CYS A 296 -14.38 -7.88 -8.84
CA CYS A 296 -15.30 -9.00 -9.11
C CYS A 296 -16.49 -8.61 -10.00
N GLN A 297 -16.75 -7.31 -10.17
CA GLN A 297 -17.84 -6.78 -10.99
C GLN A 297 -17.43 -6.49 -12.45
N LYS A 298 -16.14 -6.66 -12.80
CA LYS A 298 -15.62 -6.56 -14.17
C LYS A 298 -15.30 -7.94 -14.73
#